data_AF-A0AB38PY55-F1
#
_entry.id   AF-A0AB38PY55-F1
#
_cell.length_a   1.000
_cell.length_b   1.000
_cell.length_c   1.000
_cell.angle_alpha   90.00
_cell.angle_beta   90.00
_cell.angle_gamma   90.00
#
_symmetry.space_group_name_H-M   'P 1'
#
loop_
_entity.id
_entity.type
_entity.pdbx_description
1 polymer ?
#
loop_
_entity_poly.entity_id
_entity_poly.type
_entity_poly.pdbx_seq_one_letter_code
_entity_poly.pdbx_strand_id
1 'polypeptide(L)'
;MKNSKNKKLFTYMVVGALVMALSISCKSNEVPQETGSTSSNHPSQGTYTNTIYNDSATVTINNNGTCTITGKAHFDKTDSQTFSITVTKWWYYYPESGSSITYRAGSSWEKSEATINSPATDYFDVSYNTDSGELWIVFGPEGKRYYTGQLKKVN
;
A
#
# COMPACT_ATOMS: atom_id res chain seq x y z
N MET A 1 -3.45 77.96 -2.95
CA MET A 1 -4.38 78.36 -4.04
C MET A 1 -3.66 78.40 -5.38
N LYS A 2 -3.92 77.43 -6.27
CA LYS A 2 -4.24 77.69 -7.68
C LYS A 2 -4.74 76.41 -8.35
N ASN A 3 -6.01 76.49 -8.70
CA ASN A 3 -6.78 75.61 -9.57
C ASN A 3 -6.30 75.82 -11.02
N SER A 4 -6.11 74.74 -11.78
CA SER A 4 -6.18 74.81 -13.25
C SER A 4 -6.72 73.50 -13.86
N LYS A 5 -8.05 73.43 -13.93
CA LYS A 5 -8.86 73.26 -15.15
C LYS A 5 -8.48 72.15 -16.17
N ASN A 6 -9.35 71.14 -16.18
CA ASN A 6 -9.82 70.25 -17.26
C ASN A 6 -9.52 70.60 -18.74
N LYS A 7 -9.19 69.56 -19.53
CA LYS A 7 -9.68 69.29 -20.91
C LYS A 7 -9.56 67.78 -21.19
N LYS A 8 -10.61 66.96 -21.00
CA LYS A 8 -11.61 66.52 -22.00
C LYS A 8 -10.98 66.00 -23.32
N LEU A 9 -11.08 64.69 -23.57
CA LEU A 9 -11.98 64.02 -24.56
C LEU A 9 -11.27 63.92 -25.94
N PHE A 10 -11.05 62.78 -26.61
CA PHE A 10 -11.97 61.72 -27.03
C PHE A 10 -11.21 60.52 -27.66
N THR A 11 -11.73 59.31 -27.44
CA THR A 11 -11.95 58.19 -28.39
C THR A 11 -10.86 57.78 -29.41
N TYR A 12 -10.32 56.57 -29.22
CA TYR A 12 -10.13 55.63 -30.33
C TYR A 12 -10.75 54.28 -29.96
N MET A 13 -12.02 54.16 -30.35
CA MET A 13 -12.77 52.93 -30.49
C MET A 13 -12.17 52.14 -31.66
N VAL A 14 -11.49 51.03 -31.37
CA VAL A 14 -11.27 49.90 -32.28
C VAL A 14 -11.66 48.68 -31.44
N VAL A 15 -12.94 48.34 -31.35
CA VAL A 15 -13.60 47.37 -32.24
C VAL A 15 -12.63 46.26 -32.66
N GLY A 16 -12.54 45.27 -31.78
CA GLY A 16 -11.94 43.97 -32.04
C GLY A 16 -12.64 42.94 -31.19
N ALA A 17 -13.97 42.88 -31.28
CA ALA A 17 -14.72 41.74 -30.81
C ALA A 17 -14.29 40.53 -31.66
N LEU A 18 -13.42 39.68 -31.11
CA LEU A 18 -13.32 38.29 -31.53
C LEU A 18 -13.91 37.44 -30.40
N VAL A 19 -15.22 37.27 -30.50
CA VAL A 19 -16.03 36.44 -29.63
C VAL A 19 -15.88 34.98 -30.08
N MET A 20 -15.38 34.19 -29.13
CA MET A 20 -15.67 32.79 -28.86
C MET A 20 -15.22 31.65 -29.79
N ALA A 21 -14.70 30.66 -29.06
CA ALA A 21 -14.76 29.22 -29.27
C ALA A 21 -13.68 28.59 -30.16
N LEU A 22 -12.69 27.96 -29.51
CA LEU A 22 -12.59 26.51 -29.60
C LEU A 22 -11.87 25.94 -28.37
N SER A 23 -12.71 25.31 -27.53
CA SER A 23 -12.47 24.06 -26.80
C SER A 23 -11.25 23.95 -25.87
N ILE A 24 -11.53 23.98 -24.57
CA ILE A 24 -11.24 22.91 -23.61
C ILE A 24 -10.13 21.95 -24.08
N SER A 25 -8.86 22.32 -23.92
CA SER A 25 -7.90 21.31 -23.55
C SER A 25 -7.86 21.34 -22.04
N CYS A 26 -8.72 20.52 -21.42
CA CYS A 26 -8.37 19.92 -20.15
C CYS A 26 -7.04 19.22 -20.43
N LYS A 27 -5.93 19.90 -20.17
CA LYS A 27 -4.69 19.22 -19.86
C LYS A 27 -5.09 18.37 -18.68
N SER A 28 -5.26 17.07 -18.92
CA SER A 28 -5.64 16.14 -17.89
C SER A 28 -4.58 16.26 -16.80
N ASN A 29 -4.90 17.04 -15.77
CA ASN A 29 -4.30 16.92 -14.46
C ASN A 29 -5.02 15.77 -13.74
N GLU A 30 -5.40 14.69 -14.45
CA GLU A 30 -5.66 13.43 -13.77
C GLU A 30 -4.37 13.07 -13.06
N VAL A 31 -4.33 13.46 -11.79
CA VAL A 31 -3.65 12.72 -10.74
C VAL A 31 -3.87 11.25 -11.09
N PRO A 32 -2.81 10.44 -11.21
CA PRO A 32 -2.95 9.03 -11.54
C PRO A 32 -4.07 8.46 -10.69
N GLN A 33 -5.10 7.95 -11.35
CA GLN A 33 -6.23 7.38 -10.64
C GLN A 33 -5.67 6.23 -9.80
N GLU A 34 -5.73 6.37 -8.48
CA GLU A 34 -5.07 5.44 -7.59
C GLU A 34 -5.69 4.06 -7.74
N THR A 35 -4.93 3.12 -8.28
CA THR A 35 -5.33 1.72 -8.38
C THR A 35 -5.09 1.07 -7.02
N GLY A 36 -5.99 1.27 -6.06
CA GLY A 36 -5.97 0.55 -4.78
C GLY A 36 -6.40 1.35 -3.57
N SER A 37 -6.30 0.73 -2.39
CA SER A 37 -6.69 1.32 -1.12
C SER A 37 -5.98 0.67 0.06
N THR A 38 -6.02 1.36 1.21
CA THR A 38 -5.51 0.85 2.48
C THR A 38 -6.64 0.35 3.37
N SER A 39 -6.42 -0.71 4.16
CA SER A 39 -7.34 -1.14 5.22
C SER A 39 -6.61 -1.68 6.45
N SER A 40 -7.29 -1.68 7.60
CA SER A 40 -6.82 -2.39 8.81
C SER A 40 -7.41 -3.81 8.91
N ASN A 41 -7.92 -4.37 7.80
CA ASN A 41 -8.46 -5.71 7.80
C ASN A 41 -7.32 -6.72 7.91
N HIS A 42 -7.19 -7.31 9.09
CA HIS A 42 -6.14 -8.27 9.40
C HIS A 42 -6.55 -9.70 9.04
N PRO A 43 -5.59 -10.59 8.77
CA PRO A 43 -5.84 -12.03 8.83
C PRO A 43 -6.45 -12.39 10.19
N SER A 44 -7.30 -13.41 10.22
CA SER A 44 -7.93 -13.83 11.48
C SER A 44 -6.88 -14.33 12.49
N GLN A 45 -7.08 -14.05 13.77
CA GLN A 45 -6.21 -14.56 14.84
C GLN A 45 -6.09 -16.08 14.80
N GLY A 46 -4.88 -16.60 15.00
CA GLY A 46 -4.59 -18.03 15.07
C GLY A 46 -3.24 -18.40 14.49
N THR A 47 -3.01 -19.72 14.41
CA THR A 47 -1.79 -20.28 13.83
C THR A 47 -2.03 -20.66 12.38
N TYR A 48 -1.07 -20.31 11.53
CA TYR A 48 -1.02 -20.64 10.12
C TYR A 48 0.19 -21.53 9.88
N THR A 49 0.04 -22.60 9.10
CA THR A 49 1.13 -23.56 8.86
C THR A 49 1.27 -23.91 7.38
N ASN A 50 2.48 -24.27 6.99
CA ASN A 50 2.78 -24.95 5.74
C ASN A 50 3.44 -26.29 6.07
N THR A 51 2.76 -27.38 5.75
CA THR A 51 3.23 -28.73 6.10
C THR A 51 4.38 -29.24 5.24
N ILE A 52 4.60 -28.65 4.06
CA ILE A 52 5.67 -29.07 3.13
C ILE A 52 7.04 -28.66 3.70
N TYR A 53 7.14 -27.45 4.24
CA TYR A 53 8.39 -26.88 4.76
C TYR A 53 8.44 -26.80 6.29
N ASN A 54 7.37 -27.24 6.96
CA ASN A 54 7.20 -27.13 8.42
C ASN A 54 7.39 -25.69 8.92
N ASP A 55 6.89 -24.74 8.12
CA ASP A 55 6.82 -23.33 8.44
C ASP A 55 5.54 -23.01 9.20
N SER A 56 5.61 -22.01 10.06
CA SER A 56 4.45 -21.54 10.80
C SER A 56 4.54 -20.06 11.11
N ALA A 57 3.37 -19.44 11.19
CA ALA A 57 3.19 -18.10 11.70
C ALA A 57 1.98 -18.06 12.64
N THR A 58 2.09 -17.32 13.73
CA THR A 58 0.97 -17.00 14.60
C THR A 58 0.59 -15.55 14.38
N VAL A 59 -0.68 -15.34 14.09
CA VAL A 59 -1.31 -14.03 13.96
C VAL A 59 -1.98 -13.70 15.29
N THR A 60 -1.67 -12.55 15.85
CA THR A 60 -2.27 -11.99 17.07
C THR A 60 -2.86 -10.63 16.78
N ILE A 61 -4.13 -10.42 17.13
CA ILE A 61 -4.78 -9.12 17.02
C ILE A 61 -4.66 -8.41 18.36
N ASN A 62 -4.00 -7.27 18.36
CA ASN A 62 -3.71 -6.51 19.56
C ASN A 62 -4.87 -5.56 19.93
N ASN A 63 -4.99 -5.22 21.21
CA ASN A 63 -6.04 -4.31 21.70
C ASN A 63 -6.00 -2.90 21.08
N ASN A 64 -4.84 -2.49 20.55
CA ASN A 64 -4.66 -1.21 19.86
C ASN A 64 -5.04 -1.26 18.36
N GLY A 65 -5.62 -2.37 17.89
CA GLY A 65 -6.04 -2.53 16.50
C GLY A 65 -4.90 -2.83 15.53
N THR A 66 -3.71 -3.19 16.01
CA THR A 66 -2.61 -3.71 15.17
C THR A 66 -2.63 -5.24 15.13
N CYS A 67 -1.99 -5.80 14.11
CA CYS A 67 -1.75 -7.23 13.99
C CYS A 67 -0.26 -7.54 14.16
N THR A 68 0.06 -8.52 14.99
CA THR A 68 1.43 -9.05 15.11
C THR A 68 1.49 -10.45 14.52
N ILE A 69 2.46 -10.67 13.64
CA ILE A 69 2.70 -11.92 12.93
C ILE A 69 4.10 -12.38 13.31
N THR A 70 4.18 -13.47 14.07
CA THR A 70 5.45 -14.08 14.49
C THR A 70 5.56 -15.48 13.96
N GLY A 71 6.74 -15.88 13.50
CA GLY A 71 6.86 -17.20 12.92
C GLY A 71 8.29 -17.60 12.59
N LYS A 72 8.39 -18.62 11.76
CA LYS A 72 9.64 -19.14 11.22
C LYS A 72 9.47 -19.36 9.71
N ALA A 73 10.53 -19.02 8.99
CA ALA A 73 10.63 -19.18 7.54
C ALA A 73 11.99 -19.80 7.19
N HIS A 74 12.11 -20.37 6.00
CA HIS A 74 13.33 -21.03 5.53
C HIS A 74 13.97 -20.29 4.36
N PHE A 75 15.29 -20.23 4.34
CA PHE A 75 16.07 -19.92 3.15
C PHE A 75 16.28 -21.21 2.32
N ASP A 76 16.61 -22.30 3.00
CA ASP A 76 16.70 -23.65 2.46
C ASP A 76 16.29 -24.71 3.52
N LYS A 77 16.47 -26.00 3.23
CA LYS A 77 16.07 -27.09 4.13
C LYS A 77 16.82 -27.12 5.48
N THR A 78 17.94 -26.42 5.58
CA THR A 78 18.85 -26.43 6.73
C THR A 78 18.96 -25.09 7.42
N ASP A 79 18.63 -24.01 6.72
CA ASP A 79 18.72 -22.64 7.21
C ASP A 79 17.32 -22.02 7.36
N SER A 80 16.97 -21.70 8.60
CA SER A 80 15.69 -21.13 8.98
C SER A 80 15.90 -19.94 9.90
N GLN A 81 15.00 -18.96 9.81
CA GLN A 81 15.04 -17.75 10.61
C GLN A 81 13.66 -17.44 11.17
N THR A 82 13.63 -17.03 12.43
CA THR A 82 12.41 -16.52 13.06
C THR A 82 12.18 -15.07 12.68
N PHE A 83 10.92 -14.66 12.65
CA PHE A 83 10.52 -13.29 12.37
C PHE A 83 9.42 -12.80 13.31
N SER A 84 9.33 -11.49 13.47
CA SER A 84 8.26 -10.78 14.16
C SER A 84 7.94 -9.51 13.38
N ILE A 85 6.70 -9.40 12.91
CA ILE A 85 6.23 -8.28 12.10
C ILE A 85 4.97 -7.71 12.75
N THR A 86 4.89 -6.40 12.87
CA THR A 86 3.67 -5.69 13.25
C THR A 86 3.11 -4.97 12.04
N VAL A 87 1.83 -5.20 11.74
CA VAL A 87 1.11 -4.56 10.63
C VAL A 87 -0.05 -3.74 11.19
N THR A 88 -0.10 -2.47 10.82
CA THR A 88 -1.16 -1.52 11.19
C THR A 88 -2.11 -1.28 10.02
N LYS A 89 -1.57 -1.14 8.81
CA LYS A 89 -2.36 -0.95 7.58
C LYS A 89 -1.83 -1.81 6.45
N TRP A 90 -2.76 -2.40 5.72
CA TRP A 90 -2.53 -3.22 4.54
C TRP A 90 -2.89 -2.43 3.30
N TRP A 91 -2.09 -2.55 2.24
CA TRP A 91 -2.41 -2.04 0.92
C TRP A 91 -3.02 -3.14 0.05
N TYR A 92 -3.96 -2.79 -0.83
CA TYR A 92 -4.51 -3.72 -1.80
C TYR A 92 -4.97 -3.03 -3.07
N TYR A 93 -4.98 -3.79 -4.17
CA TYR A 93 -5.53 -3.35 -5.46
C TYR A 93 -6.99 -3.76 -5.54
N TYR A 94 -7.82 -2.90 -6.15
CA TYR A 94 -9.16 -3.29 -6.55
C TYR A 94 -9.04 -4.26 -7.73
N PRO A 95 -9.45 -5.53 -7.57
CA PRO A 95 -9.49 -6.44 -8.69
C PRO A 95 -10.56 -6.01 -9.69
N GLU A 96 -10.31 -6.26 -10.98
CA GLU A 96 -11.41 -6.33 -11.94
C GLU A 96 -12.39 -7.40 -11.45
N SER A 97 -13.68 -7.05 -11.43
CA SER A 97 -14.77 -7.77 -10.73
C SER A 97 -14.61 -9.29 -10.72
N GLY A 98 -14.71 -9.89 -9.53
CA GLY A 98 -14.67 -11.36 -9.34
C GLY A 98 -13.30 -11.96 -9.06
N SER A 99 -12.23 -11.16 -8.97
CA SER A 99 -10.91 -11.66 -8.52
C SER A 99 -10.68 -11.49 -7.01
N SER A 100 -9.84 -12.35 -6.43
CA SER A 100 -9.50 -12.33 -5.01
C SER A 100 -8.75 -11.06 -4.61
N ILE A 101 -9.06 -10.49 -3.45
CA ILE A 101 -8.26 -9.40 -2.89
C ILE A 101 -7.04 -9.98 -2.17
N THR A 102 -5.87 -9.43 -2.47
CA THR A 102 -4.64 -9.72 -1.71
C THR A 102 -4.24 -8.48 -0.94
N TYR A 103 -4.29 -8.57 0.38
CA TYR A 103 -3.75 -7.57 1.29
C TYR A 103 -2.25 -7.71 1.36
N ARG A 104 -1.53 -6.60 1.27
CA ARG A 104 -0.07 -6.56 1.23
C ARG A 104 0.50 -5.55 2.21
N ALA A 105 1.62 -5.87 2.82
CA ALA A 105 2.33 -5.00 3.74
C ALA A 105 3.84 -5.22 3.69
N GLY A 106 4.61 -4.18 4.01
CA GLY A 106 6.08 -4.25 4.09
C GLY A 106 6.80 -3.34 3.11
N SER A 107 8.09 -3.57 2.92
CA SER A 107 9.03 -2.65 2.23
C SER A 107 8.62 -2.32 0.80
N SER A 108 7.91 -3.22 0.12
CA SER A 108 7.47 -3.04 -1.28
C SER A 108 6.14 -2.28 -1.41
N TRP A 109 5.47 -1.96 -0.30
CA TRP A 109 4.10 -1.43 -0.28
C TRP A 109 4.06 -0.11 0.48
N GLU A 110 4.49 0.98 -0.15
CA GLU A 110 4.68 2.30 0.46
C GLU A 110 3.45 2.85 1.21
N LYS A 111 2.24 2.43 0.80
CA LYS A 111 0.98 2.84 1.42
C LYS A 111 0.54 1.95 2.57
N SER A 112 1.15 0.78 2.71
CA SER A 112 0.97 -0.06 3.90
C SER A 112 1.75 0.52 5.06
N GLU A 113 1.33 0.18 6.28
CA GLU A 113 2.06 0.54 7.49
C GLU A 113 2.41 -0.75 8.22
N ALA A 114 3.68 -1.13 8.17
CA ALA A 114 4.20 -2.30 8.84
C ALA A 114 5.64 -2.10 9.29
N THR A 115 6.05 -2.87 10.28
CA THR A 115 7.42 -2.87 10.82
C THR A 115 7.84 -4.30 11.08
N ILE A 116 9.02 -4.69 10.60
CA ILE A 116 9.67 -5.91 11.03
C ILE A 116 10.49 -5.62 12.30
N ASN A 117 10.04 -6.18 13.42
CA ASN A 117 10.69 -6.00 14.73
C ASN A 117 11.93 -6.89 14.86
N SER A 118 11.94 -8.02 14.14
CA SER A 118 13.05 -8.95 14.05
C SER A 118 12.86 -9.88 12.84
N PRO A 119 13.95 -10.29 12.15
CA PRO A 119 15.32 -9.82 12.31
C PRO A 119 15.51 -8.41 11.73
N ALA A 120 16.65 -7.78 12.00
CA ALA A 120 17.00 -6.51 11.36
C ALA A 120 17.20 -6.73 9.85
N THR A 121 16.42 -6.03 9.03
CA THR A 121 16.49 -6.09 7.57
C THR A 121 15.87 -4.83 6.97
N ASP A 122 16.29 -4.48 5.77
CA ASP A 122 15.70 -3.44 4.93
C ASP A 122 14.53 -3.96 4.08
N TYR A 123 14.39 -5.28 3.96
CA TYR A 123 13.39 -5.92 3.12
C TYR A 123 12.53 -6.91 3.90
N PHE A 124 11.22 -6.69 3.85
CA PHE A 124 10.22 -7.71 4.15
C PHE A 124 8.93 -7.47 3.35
N ASP A 125 8.18 -8.54 3.13
CA ASP A 125 6.88 -8.54 2.46
C ASP A 125 5.96 -9.51 3.20
N VAL A 126 4.73 -9.07 3.42
CA VAL A 126 3.64 -9.89 3.95
C VAL A 126 2.48 -9.79 3.00
N SER A 127 1.91 -10.92 2.60
CA SER A 127 0.70 -10.97 1.81
C SER A 127 -0.34 -11.92 2.40
N TYR A 128 -1.61 -11.52 2.31
CA TYR A 128 -2.76 -12.30 2.75
C TYR A 128 -3.83 -12.30 1.68
N ASN A 129 -4.15 -13.47 1.14
CA ASN A 129 -5.23 -13.64 0.18
C ASN A 129 -6.54 -13.86 0.92
N THR A 130 -7.54 -13.02 0.66
CA THR A 130 -8.82 -13.04 1.39
C THR A 130 -9.68 -14.25 1.07
N ASP A 131 -9.51 -14.84 -0.11
CA ASP A 131 -10.38 -15.91 -0.61
C ASP A 131 -9.83 -17.27 -0.20
N SER A 132 -8.53 -17.49 -0.41
CA SER A 132 -7.87 -18.73 0.01
C SER A 132 -7.51 -18.76 1.50
N GLY A 133 -7.50 -17.60 2.16
CA GLY A 133 -7.06 -17.45 3.54
C GLY A 133 -5.56 -17.72 3.72
N GLU A 134 -4.78 -17.66 2.65
CA GLU A 134 -3.35 -17.97 2.65
C GLU A 134 -2.54 -16.75 3.07
N LEU A 135 -1.61 -16.98 4.00
CA LEU A 135 -0.64 -16.00 4.48
C LEU A 135 0.75 -16.36 3.96
N TRP A 136 1.50 -15.37 3.47
CA TRP A 136 2.85 -15.56 2.96
C TRP A 136 3.76 -14.44 3.45
N ILE A 137 4.95 -14.81 3.94
CA ILE A 137 5.94 -13.89 4.48
C ILE A 137 7.28 -14.10 3.81
N VAL A 138 7.94 -13.00 3.48
CA VAL A 138 9.34 -12.97 3.03
C VAL A 138 10.10 -11.89 3.76
N PHE A 139 11.34 -12.16 4.12
CA PHE A 139 12.24 -11.16 4.71
C PHE A 139 13.70 -11.49 4.40
N GLY A 140 14.56 -10.48 4.41
CA GLY A 140 15.93 -10.63 3.90
C GLY A 140 17.05 -10.08 4.78
N PRO A 141 17.34 -10.68 5.94
CA PRO A 141 18.50 -10.34 6.75
C PRO A 141 19.77 -10.88 6.08
N GLU A 142 20.89 -10.16 6.26
CA GLU A 142 22.25 -10.65 5.91
C GLU A 142 22.41 -11.11 4.45
N GLY A 143 21.65 -10.54 3.51
CA GLY A 143 21.72 -10.87 2.08
C GLY A 143 21.04 -12.19 1.68
N LYS A 144 20.40 -12.91 2.62
CA LYS A 144 19.56 -14.08 2.34
C LYS A 144 18.10 -13.67 2.17
N ARG A 145 17.26 -14.57 1.66
CA ARG A 145 15.80 -14.36 1.61
C ARG A 145 15.09 -15.58 2.18
N TYR A 146 14.38 -15.39 3.28
CA TYR A 146 13.62 -16.44 3.94
C TYR A 146 12.15 -16.36 3.51
N TYR A 147 11.51 -17.50 3.29
CA TYR A 147 10.14 -17.62 2.80
C TYR A 147 9.38 -18.66 3.64
N THR A 148 8.11 -18.42 3.92
CA THR A 148 7.24 -19.36 4.68
C THR A 148 6.48 -20.35 3.80
N GLY A 149 6.55 -20.19 2.47
CA GLY A 149 5.55 -20.75 1.56
C GLY A 149 4.12 -20.23 1.88
N GLN A 150 3.12 -20.81 1.22
CA GLN A 150 1.71 -20.51 1.50
C GLN A 150 1.31 -21.15 2.83
N LEU A 151 1.09 -20.34 3.86
CA LEU A 151 0.61 -20.78 5.16
C LEU A 151 -0.93 -20.75 5.19
N LYS A 152 -1.56 -21.82 5.70
CA LYS A 152 -3.01 -21.89 5.90
C LYS A 152 -3.35 -21.94 7.37
N LYS A 153 -4.46 -21.31 7.74
CA LYS A 153 -4.92 -21.32 9.12
C LYS A 153 -5.22 -22.75 9.57
N VAL A 154 -4.75 -23.10 10.77
CA VAL A 154 -5.12 -24.32 11.48
C VAL A 154 -6.42 -24.04 12.23
N ASN A 155 -7.41 -24.90 12.02
CA ASN A 155 -8.71 -24.83 12.70
C ASN A 155 -8.60 -25.28 14.16
#